data_AF-A0A4V1EDQ1-F1
#
_entry.id   AF-A0A4V1EDQ1-F1
#
_cell.length_a   1.000
_cell.length_b   1.000
_cell.length_c   1.000
_cell.angle_alpha   90.00
_cell.angle_beta   90.00
_cell.angle_gamma   90.00
#
_symmetry.space_group_name_H-M   'P 1'
#
loop_
_entity.id
_entity.type
_entity.pdbx_description
1 polymer ?
#
loop_
_entity_poly.entity_id
_entity_poly.type
_entity_poly.pdbx_seq_one_letter_code
_entity_poly.pdbx_strand_id
1 'polypeptide(L)'
;MRALSLAGLACLACAGTALAAQPATVRLDYIHSGNALSEHYAMDRVVIEPLPWPGDMTRTLDDTDRGINKVEVVDAKTGRLLYSRGFSTVFGEWKTTDEAAKATRAFGESVRFPKPDAPVKVRILKRDERNQFSIVWTAEVDTDALDVVRRQPPAPARPVPIRVSGASPQKVDLLILGDGYTRAELKKFEQTAKRLADYLFTVSPFKERAQDFNVWGLAVPTEESGVSRPSTDTHHASALNTRYDIFGSERYVLTTDNRALRDIAQHAPYEFIEILVNNDTYGGGGIYGQFSTAAANNDWANYLFVHEFGHHFAGLADEYYTSPVAYQASAGRPEPWEPNVTALHDPANVKWRHFVKPGTPLPTPWPKDEYEAHSREYQKVRAQLRKDNRPEAEMSKLFADDLAWTGRLFSKAPHAHAVGAFEGANYEAKGYYRSQQQCLMFDRSEAFCAVCAEAVGQTIDLYSRPARK
;
A
#
# COMPACT_ATOMS: atom_id res chain seq x y z
N MET A 1 7.38 56.75 45.17
CA MET A 1 6.60 55.56 45.60
C MET A 1 5.70 55.14 44.46
N ARG A 2 5.59 53.83 44.26
CA ARG A 2 5.28 53.13 43.00
C ARG A 2 3.84 53.31 42.50
N ALA A 3 3.67 53.58 41.22
CA ALA A 3 2.42 53.43 40.50
C ALA A 3 2.23 51.94 40.13
N LEU A 4 1.17 51.31 40.61
CA LEU A 4 0.74 49.97 40.18
C LEU A 4 -0.32 50.12 39.09
N SER A 5 0.03 49.69 37.89
CA SER A 5 -0.92 49.45 36.80
C SER A 5 -1.49 48.04 36.94
N LEU A 6 -2.81 47.92 37.14
CA LEU A 6 -3.51 46.64 37.01
C LEU A 6 -3.74 46.35 35.52
N ALA A 7 -3.01 45.36 34.98
CA ALA A 7 -3.30 44.74 33.70
C ALA A 7 -4.30 43.60 33.91
N GLY A 8 -5.48 43.70 33.30
CA GLY A 8 -6.48 42.63 33.27
C GLY A 8 -6.04 41.50 32.34
N LEU A 9 -5.90 40.29 32.88
CA LEU A 9 -5.75 39.07 32.08
C LEU A 9 -7.13 38.66 31.54
N ALA A 10 -7.34 38.82 30.24
CA ALA A 10 -8.42 38.15 29.53
C ALA A 10 -8.05 36.67 29.35
N CYS A 11 -8.72 35.77 30.09
CA CYS A 11 -8.63 34.34 29.84
C CYS A 11 -9.43 33.98 28.59
N LEU A 12 -8.72 33.72 27.48
CA LEU A 12 -9.28 33.02 26.33
C LEU A 12 -9.49 31.55 26.71
N ALA A 13 -10.73 31.18 27.00
CA ALA A 13 -11.13 29.78 27.10
C ALA A 13 -11.14 29.16 25.70
N CYS A 14 -10.07 28.43 25.35
CA CYS A 14 -10.09 27.51 24.22
C CYS A 14 -11.03 26.35 24.58
N ALA A 15 -12.26 26.39 24.09
CA ALA A 15 -13.17 25.25 24.10
C ALA A 15 -12.66 24.21 23.09
N GLY A 16 -11.69 23.39 23.51
CA GLY A 16 -11.39 22.15 22.81
C GLY A 16 -12.55 21.20 23.03
N THR A 17 -13.32 20.89 21.99
CA THR A 17 -14.28 19.78 22.03
C THR A 17 -13.48 18.51 22.32
N ALA A 18 -13.66 17.94 23.51
CA ALA A 18 -13.06 16.65 23.85
C ALA A 18 -13.57 15.61 22.84
N LEU A 19 -12.66 15.04 22.05
CA LEU A 19 -12.97 13.88 21.22
C LEU A 19 -13.46 12.75 22.15
N ALA A 20 -14.51 12.04 21.74
CA ALA A 20 -14.94 10.85 22.46
C ALA A 20 -13.77 9.87 22.58
N ALA A 21 -13.68 9.17 23.71
CA ALA A 21 -12.67 8.15 23.91
C ALA A 21 -12.78 7.08 22.81
N GLN A 22 -11.68 6.81 22.11
CA GLN A 22 -11.64 5.79 21.07
C GLN A 22 -11.80 4.40 21.70
N PRO A 23 -12.55 3.48 21.07
CA PRO A 23 -12.63 2.10 21.52
C PRO A 23 -11.26 1.41 21.40
N ALA A 24 -11.09 0.26 22.04
CA ALA A 24 -9.90 -0.56 21.82
C ALA A 24 -9.84 -1.06 20.36
N THR A 25 -8.64 -1.36 19.86
CA THR A 25 -8.49 -2.03 18.55
C THR A 25 -8.61 -3.53 18.73
N VAL A 26 -9.48 -4.16 17.94
CA VAL A 26 -9.53 -5.62 17.79
C VAL A 26 -8.75 -5.99 16.54
N ARG A 27 -7.89 -7.00 16.66
CA ARG A 27 -7.23 -7.67 15.54
C ARG A 27 -7.67 -9.13 15.49
N LEU A 28 -8.20 -9.55 14.36
CA LEU A 28 -8.47 -10.95 14.06
C LEU A 28 -7.37 -11.47 13.13
N ASP A 29 -6.55 -12.38 13.65
CA ASP A 29 -5.56 -13.11 12.87
C ASP A 29 -6.22 -14.39 12.32
N TYR A 30 -5.99 -14.70 11.05
CA TYR A 30 -6.51 -15.88 10.39
C TYR A 30 -5.49 -16.45 9.39
N ILE A 31 -5.65 -17.71 9.02
CA ILE A 31 -4.84 -18.39 8.02
C ILE A 31 -5.63 -18.45 6.72
N HIS A 32 -5.04 -17.97 5.63
CA HIS A 32 -5.52 -18.11 4.26
C HIS A 32 -4.65 -19.16 3.56
N SER A 33 -5.23 -20.33 3.26
CA SER A 33 -4.51 -21.44 2.63
C SER A 33 -5.17 -21.92 1.35
N GLY A 34 -4.42 -22.60 0.50
CA GLY A 34 -4.94 -23.07 -0.77
C GLY A 34 -3.89 -23.17 -1.86
N ASN A 35 -4.37 -23.15 -3.10
CA ASN A 35 -3.61 -23.28 -4.34
C ASN A 35 -4.33 -22.48 -5.45
N ALA A 36 -3.97 -22.69 -6.72
CA ALA A 36 -4.58 -21.99 -7.85
C ALA A 36 -6.11 -22.23 -8.00
N LEU A 37 -6.65 -23.35 -7.50
CA LEU A 37 -8.02 -23.80 -7.72
C LEU A 37 -8.92 -23.72 -6.48
N SER A 38 -8.35 -23.70 -5.28
CA SER A 38 -9.10 -23.75 -4.02
C SER A 38 -8.50 -22.82 -2.97
N GLU A 39 -9.37 -22.26 -2.12
CA GLU A 39 -8.99 -21.37 -1.02
C GLU A 39 -9.75 -21.76 0.25
N HIS A 40 -9.08 -21.71 1.39
CA HIS A 40 -9.58 -22.06 2.71
C HIS A 40 -9.17 -21.01 3.72
N TYR A 41 -10.03 -20.80 4.73
CA TYR A 41 -9.85 -19.80 5.77
C TYR A 41 -10.06 -20.44 7.13
N ALA A 42 -9.20 -20.11 8.09
CA ALA A 42 -9.34 -20.56 9.48
C ALA A 42 -8.92 -19.44 10.44
N MET A 43 -9.71 -19.20 11.48
CA MET A 43 -9.35 -18.24 12.53
C MET A 43 -8.12 -18.76 13.30
N ASP A 44 -7.12 -17.91 13.50
CA ASP A 44 -5.94 -18.20 14.33
C ASP A 44 -6.15 -17.66 15.75
N ARG A 45 -6.37 -16.35 15.89
CA ARG A 45 -6.60 -15.71 17.21
C ARG A 45 -7.31 -14.37 17.11
N VAL A 46 -7.90 -13.96 18.23
CA VAL A 46 -8.42 -12.61 18.45
C VAL A 46 -7.55 -11.89 19.49
N VAL A 47 -7.13 -10.67 19.16
CA VAL A 47 -6.21 -9.87 19.96
C VAL A 47 -6.83 -8.50 20.22
N ILE A 48 -6.74 -8.03 21.46
CA ILE A 48 -6.92 -6.61 21.79
C ILE A 48 -5.53 -5.97 21.77
N GLU A 49 -5.31 -5.08 20.81
CA GLU A 49 -4.03 -4.36 20.68
C GLU A 49 -3.87 -3.35 21.84
N PRO A 50 -2.63 -2.96 22.19
CA PRO A 50 -2.37 -2.14 23.37
C PRO A 50 -2.75 -0.66 23.17
N LEU A 51 -2.94 -0.22 21.93
CA LEU A 51 -3.34 1.14 21.58
C LEU A 51 -4.81 1.20 21.15
N PRO A 52 -5.51 2.32 21.44
CA PRO A 52 -6.89 2.50 21.00
C PRO A 52 -6.99 2.53 19.47
N TRP A 53 -8.22 2.36 18.98
CA TRP A 53 -8.55 2.49 17.56
C TRP A 53 -8.10 3.85 17.01
N PRO A 54 -7.27 3.89 15.95
CA PRO A 54 -6.75 5.15 15.44
C PRO A 54 -7.76 5.88 14.56
N GLY A 55 -8.67 5.19 13.88
CA GLY A 55 -9.54 5.78 12.86
C GLY A 55 -10.77 6.53 13.39
N ASP A 56 -11.42 7.30 12.51
CA ASP A 56 -12.65 8.03 12.83
C ASP A 56 -13.87 7.09 12.99
N MET A 57 -14.49 7.09 14.17
CA MET A 57 -15.70 6.30 14.45
C MET A 57 -16.95 6.78 13.71
N THR A 58 -16.91 7.94 13.06
CA THR A 58 -17.96 8.40 12.13
C THR A 58 -17.76 7.89 10.71
N ARG A 59 -16.60 7.27 10.40
CA ARG A 59 -16.19 6.80 9.07
C ARG A 59 -15.82 5.31 9.09
N THR A 60 -16.65 4.50 9.73
CA THR A 60 -16.38 3.05 9.88
C THR A 60 -16.66 2.23 8.62
N LEU A 61 -17.37 2.80 7.64
CA LEU A 61 -17.70 2.11 6.39
C LEU A 61 -16.82 2.61 5.25
N ASP A 62 -16.29 1.67 4.48
CA ASP A 62 -15.60 1.93 3.22
C ASP A 62 -16.62 2.07 2.09
N ASP A 63 -16.64 3.24 1.45
CA ASP A 63 -17.49 3.57 0.30
C ASP A 63 -16.70 3.69 -1.02
N THR A 64 -15.42 3.30 -1.01
CA THR A 64 -14.59 3.26 -2.22
C THR A 64 -14.78 1.97 -3.01
N ASP A 65 -15.25 0.91 -2.35
CA ASP A 65 -15.34 -0.45 -2.89
C ASP A 65 -14.04 -0.79 -3.65
N ARG A 66 -12.88 -0.70 -3.00
CA ARG A 66 -11.58 -1.13 -3.54
C ARG A 66 -11.14 -2.47 -2.94
N GLY A 67 -10.13 -3.08 -3.56
CA GLY A 67 -9.56 -4.36 -3.16
C GLY A 67 -10.24 -5.57 -3.77
N ILE A 68 -9.50 -6.67 -3.85
CA ILE A 68 -10.02 -7.99 -4.25
C ILE A 68 -10.83 -8.63 -3.12
N ASN A 69 -10.53 -8.28 -1.87
CA ASN A 69 -11.22 -8.69 -0.67
C ASN A 69 -11.83 -7.49 0.06
N LYS A 70 -12.81 -7.78 0.92
CA LYS A 70 -13.41 -6.80 1.83
C LYS A 70 -13.72 -7.47 3.15
N VAL A 71 -13.38 -6.82 4.26
CA VAL A 71 -13.84 -7.23 5.58
C VAL A 71 -15.15 -6.50 5.91
N GLU A 72 -16.11 -7.23 6.46
CA GLU A 72 -17.30 -6.67 7.09
C GLU A 72 -17.39 -7.16 8.53
N VAL A 73 -17.63 -6.24 9.46
CA VAL A 73 -17.95 -6.58 10.85
C VAL A 73 -19.41 -6.25 11.07
N VAL A 74 -20.21 -7.27 11.34
CA VAL A 74 -21.66 -7.12 11.54
C VAL A 74 -22.05 -7.53 12.95
N ASP A 75 -22.99 -6.80 13.54
CA ASP A 75 -23.60 -7.18 14.81
C ASP A 75 -24.24 -8.57 14.70
N ALA A 76 -23.87 -9.50 15.58
CA ALA A 76 -24.26 -10.91 15.44
C ALA A 76 -25.78 -11.14 15.61
N LYS A 77 -26.46 -10.27 16.36
CA LYS A 77 -27.89 -10.40 16.68
C LYS A 77 -28.78 -9.72 15.64
N THR A 78 -28.42 -8.51 15.24
CA THR A 78 -29.22 -7.62 14.39
C THR A 78 -28.82 -7.67 12.92
N GLY A 79 -27.59 -8.13 12.62
CA GLY A 79 -27.04 -8.13 11.27
C GLY A 79 -26.62 -6.74 10.78
N ARG A 80 -26.65 -5.70 11.63
CA ARG A 80 -26.24 -4.34 11.27
C ARG A 80 -24.74 -4.31 10.94
N LEU A 81 -24.38 -3.74 9.78
CA LEU A 81 -22.98 -3.47 9.43
C LEU A 81 -22.40 -2.38 10.33
N LEU A 82 -21.30 -2.69 11.01
CA LEU A 82 -20.62 -1.80 11.95
C LEU A 82 -19.34 -1.21 11.36
N TYR A 83 -18.62 -2.01 10.57
CA TYR A 83 -17.34 -1.62 9.98
C TYR A 83 -17.10 -2.36 8.66
N SER A 84 -16.46 -1.70 7.70
CA SER A 84 -15.96 -2.34 6.49
C SER A 84 -14.68 -1.70 5.96
N ARG A 85 -13.79 -2.49 5.36
CA ARG A 85 -12.61 -2.04 4.58
C ARG A 85 -12.28 -2.99 3.45
N GLY A 86 -11.93 -2.44 2.30
CA GLY A 86 -11.30 -3.15 1.20
C GLY A 86 -9.83 -3.51 1.48
N PHE A 87 -9.36 -4.64 0.97
CA PHE A 87 -7.96 -5.05 1.04
C PHE A 87 -7.62 -6.10 -0.03
N SER A 88 -6.34 -6.40 -0.17
CA SER A 88 -5.79 -7.52 -0.95
C SER A 88 -4.85 -8.36 -0.07
N THR A 89 -4.41 -9.52 -0.55
CA THR A 89 -3.58 -10.44 0.26
C THR A 89 -2.37 -10.96 -0.50
N VAL A 90 -1.31 -11.31 0.24
CA VAL A 90 -0.13 -12.00 -0.30
C VAL A 90 -0.54 -13.33 -0.94
N PHE A 91 -1.50 -14.06 -0.32
CA PHE A 91 -2.07 -15.26 -0.94
C PHE A 91 -2.71 -14.95 -2.30
N GLY A 92 -3.45 -13.84 -2.41
CA GLY A 92 -4.15 -13.41 -3.61
C GLY A 92 -3.23 -13.16 -4.81
N GLU A 93 -2.00 -12.72 -4.56
CA GLU A 93 -0.95 -12.65 -5.58
C GLU A 93 -0.34 -14.03 -5.84
N TRP A 94 0.07 -14.73 -4.79
CA TRP A 94 0.73 -16.04 -4.89
C TRP A 94 -0.09 -17.05 -5.71
N LYS A 95 -1.41 -17.08 -5.54
CA LYS A 95 -2.31 -18.01 -6.23
C LYS A 95 -2.28 -17.88 -7.76
N THR A 96 -1.76 -16.77 -8.29
CA THR A 96 -1.64 -16.50 -9.73
C THR A 96 -0.29 -16.91 -10.32
N THR A 97 0.58 -17.50 -9.51
CA THR A 97 1.92 -17.96 -9.91
C THR A 97 1.91 -19.42 -10.38
N ASP A 98 2.93 -19.82 -11.13
CA ASP A 98 3.14 -21.23 -11.53
C ASP A 98 3.30 -22.19 -10.33
N GLU A 99 3.79 -21.69 -9.19
CA GLU A 99 3.95 -22.48 -7.96
C GLU A 99 2.59 -22.94 -7.43
N ALA A 100 1.59 -22.06 -7.46
CA ALA A 100 0.25 -22.35 -6.94
C ALA A 100 -0.49 -23.42 -7.75
N ALA A 101 -0.08 -23.71 -8.98
CA ALA A 101 -0.61 -24.83 -9.75
C ALA A 101 -0.07 -26.20 -9.26
N LYS A 102 1.00 -26.20 -8.47
CA LYS A 102 1.77 -27.41 -8.08
C LYS A 102 1.86 -27.62 -6.58
N ALA A 103 1.58 -26.59 -5.79
CA ALA A 103 1.72 -26.60 -4.34
C ALA A 103 0.47 -26.04 -3.65
N THR A 104 0.26 -26.46 -2.40
CA THR A 104 -0.67 -25.82 -1.48
C THR A 104 0.13 -25.12 -0.40
N ARG A 105 -0.15 -23.84 -0.16
CA ARG A 105 0.52 -23.02 0.86
C ARG A 105 -0.49 -22.35 1.78
N ALA A 106 0.01 -21.84 2.89
CA ALA A 106 -0.74 -21.08 3.88
C ALA A 106 -0.01 -19.77 4.17
N PHE A 107 -0.77 -18.70 4.32
CA PHE A 107 -0.31 -17.37 4.67
C PHE A 107 -1.10 -16.88 5.88
N GLY A 108 -0.40 -16.28 6.84
CA GLY A 108 -1.06 -15.59 7.95
C GLY A 108 -1.60 -14.25 7.44
N GLU A 109 -2.78 -13.88 7.90
CA GLU A 109 -3.49 -12.67 7.51
C GLU A 109 -4.12 -12.03 8.75
N SER A 110 -4.33 -10.72 8.73
CA SER A 110 -4.99 -10.00 9.83
C SER A 110 -5.94 -8.93 9.32
N VAL A 111 -7.08 -8.80 9.99
CA VAL A 111 -7.98 -7.64 9.86
C VAL A 111 -8.11 -6.92 11.20
N ARG A 112 -8.19 -5.59 11.16
CA ARG A 112 -8.32 -4.72 12.35
C ARG A 112 -9.59 -3.90 12.27
N PHE A 113 -10.25 -3.72 13.41
CA PHE A 113 -11.51 -2.98 13.53
C PHE A 113 -11.71 -2.46 14.96
N PRO A 114 -12.53 -1.42 15.16
CA PRO A 114 -12.85 -0.91 16.50
C PRO A 114 -13.63 -1.96 17.31
N LYS A 115 -13.32 -2.09 18.61
CA LYS A 115 -13.99 -3.05 19.51
C LYS A 115 -15.51 -2.78 19.54
N PRO A 116 -16.34 -3.77 19.17
CA PRO A 116 -17.78 -3.68 19.31
C PRO A 116 -18.22 -3.89 20.77
N ASP A 117 -19.41 -3.39 21.10
CA ASP A 117 -20.02 -3.55 22.43
C ASP A 117 -20.68 -4.93 22.64
N ALA A 118 -20.89 -5.69 21.56
CA ALA A 118 -21.54 -7.00 21.56
C ALA A 118 -20.82 -7.95 20.60
N PRO A 119 -21.06 -9.28 20.70
CA PRO A 119 -20.53 -10.23 19.73
C PRO A 119 -20.87 -9.89 18.29
N VAL A 120 -19.93 -10.14 17.39
CA VAL A 120 -20.02 -9.80 15.95
C VAL A 120 -19.74 -11.02 15.09
N LYS A 121 -20.18 -10.95 13.83
CA LYS A 121 -19.67 -11.82 12.76
C LYS A 121 -18.68 -11.00 11.93
N VAL A 122 -17.45 -11.47 11.85
CA VAL A 122 -16.43 -10.94 10.95
C VAL A 122 -16.50 -11.75 9.66
N ARG A 123 -16.83 -11.09 8.55
CA ARG A 123 -17.00 -11.71 7.24
C ARG A 123 -15.88 -11.25 6.34
N ILE A 124 -15.25 -12.20 5.65
CA ILE A 124 -14.36 -11.90 4.54
C ILE A 124 -15.13 -12.15 3.25
N LEU A 125 -15.21 -11.10 2.44
CA LEU A 125 -15.80 -11.11 1.12
C LEU A 125 -14.69 -11.08 0.08
N LYS A 126 -15.00 -11.59 -1.11
CA LYS A 126 -14.11 -11.60 -2.26
C LYS A 126 -14.89 -11.25 -3.51
N ARG A 127 -14.23 -10.55 -4.45
CA ARG A 127 -14.81 -10.31 -5.77
C ARG A 127 -14.90 -11.57 -6.61
N ASP A 128 -16.01 -11.70 -7.31
CA ASP A 128 -16.17 -12.61 -8.43
C ASP A 128 -15.69 -11.97 -9.74
N GLU A 129 -15.82 -12.70 -10.86
CA GLU A 129 -15.46 -12.24 -12.21
C GLU A 129 -16.28 -11.02 -12.70
N ARG A 130 -17.37 -10.68 -12.01
CA ARG A 130 -18.22 -9.51 -12.28
C ARG A 130 -17.87 -8.34 -11.37
N ASN A 131 -16.76 -8.43 -10.64
CA ASN A 131 -16.34 -7.50 -9.59
C ASN A 131 -17.36 -7.35 -8.44
N GLN A 132 -18.25 -8.32 -8.22
CA GLN A 132 -19.21 -8.29 -7.12
C GLN A 132 -18.66 -9.05 -5.90
N PHE A 133 -18.83 -8.48 -4.71
CA PHE A 133 -18.39 -9.10 -3.48
C PHE A 133 -19.36 -10.20 -3.02
N SER A 134 -18.82 -11.38 -2.74
CA SER A 134 -19.54 -12.49 -2.09
C SER A 134 -18.80 -12.93 -0.83
N ILE A 135 -19.54 -13.33 0.21
CA ILE A 135 -18.96 -13.86 1.45
C ILE A 135 -18.27 -15.18 1.14
N VAL A 136 -16.97 -15.26 1.45
CA VAL A 136 -16.17 -16.49 1.30
C VAL A 136 -15.81 -17.11 2.64
N TRP A 137 -15.85 -16.33 3.72
CA TRP A 137 -15.62 -16.83 5.07
C TRP A 137 -16.31 -15.98 6.13
N THR A 138 -16.66 -16.58 7.26
CA THR A 138 -17.25 -15.91 8.41
C THR A 138 -16.69 -16.50 9.70
N ALA A 139 -16.27 -15.64 10.62
CA ALA A 139 -15.91 -15.98 11.99
C ALA A 139 -16.88 -15.30 12.96
N GLU A 140 -17.31 -16.02 14.00
CA GLU A 140 -18.02 -15.42 15.13
C GLU A 140 -16.99 -14.96 16.17
N VAL A 141 -17.08 -13.69 16.57
CA VAL A 141 -16.11 -13.07 17.47
C VAL A 141 -16.85 -12.43 18.64
N ASP A 142 -16.61 -12.97 19.84
CA ASP A 142 -16.91 -12.32 21.10
C ASP A 142 -15.60 -11.75 21.67
N THR A 143 -15.48 -10.42 21.68
CA THR A 143 -14.26 -9.73 22.15
C THR A 143 -14.02 -9.85 23.65
N ASP A 144 -15.01 -10.36 24.39
CA ASP A 144 -14.96 -10.56 25.84
C ASP A 144 -14.80 -12.06 26.22
N ALA A 145 -14.64 -12.94 25.21
CA ALA A 145 -14.37 -14.37 25.42
C ALA A 145 -13.02 -14.68 26.08
N LEU A 146 -12.90 -15.88 26.66
CA LEU A 146 -11.76 -16.33 27.48
C LEU A 146 -10.44 -16.41 26.68
N ASP A 147 -10.52 -16.80 25.43
CA ASP A 147 -9.39 -17.07 24.52
C ASP A 147 -8.81 -15.80 23.85
N VAL A 148 -9.50 -14.65 23.97
CA VAL A 148 -9.02 -13.37 23.44
C VAL A 148 -7.75 -12.91 24.18
N VAL A 149 -6.71 -12.62 23.42
CA VAL A 149 -5.42 -12.15 23.93
C VAL A 149 -5.50 -10.65 24.27
N ARG A 150 -5.44 -10.31 25.56
CA ARG A 150 -5.57 -8.92 26.06
C ARG A 150 -4.30 -8.31 26.65
N ARG A 151 -3.24 -9.11 26.80
CA ARG A 151 -1.95 -8.66 27.32
C ARG A 151 -0.87 -8.98 26.30
N GLN A 152 -0.23 -7.94 25.79
CA GLN A 152 0.88 -8.06 24.85
C GLN A 152 2.23 -8.01 25.57
N PRO A 153 3.29 -8.57 24.98
CA PRO A 153 4.66 -8.33 25.41
C PRO A 153 5.00 -6.83 25.42
N PRO A 154 6.06 -6.41 26.12
CA PRO A 154 6.60 -5.06 25.99
C PRO A 154 6.97 -4.76 24.53
N ALA A 155 6.88 -3.49 24.13
CA ALA A 155 7.23 -3.06 22.79
C ALA A 155 8.69 -3.45 22.46
N PRO A 156 8.96 -4.09 21.31
CA PRO A 156 10.31 -4.56 20.95
C PRO A 156 11.26 -3.42 20.58
N ALA A 157 10.70 -2.26 20.23
CA ALA A 157 11.41 -1.03 19.97
C ALA A 157 10.51 0.16 20.34
N ARG A 158 11.13 1.33 20.55
CA ARG A 158 10.40 2.57 20.85
C ARG A 158 9.90 3.21 19.55
N PRO A 159 8.60 3.51 19.40
CA PRO A 159 8.10 4.33 18.31
C PRO A 159 8.71 5.74 18.33
N VAL A 160 9.07 6.24 17.15
CA VAL A 160 9.64 7.58 16.93
C VAL A 160 8.62 8.42 16.17
N PRO A 161 8.21 9.60 16.67
CA PRO A 161 7.36 10.50 15.90
C PRO A 161 8.18 11.13 14.78
N ILE A 162 7.84 10.85 13.52
CA ILE A 162 8.48 11.47 12.35
C ILE A 162 7.75 12.77 12.00
N ARG A 163 6.42 12.74 12.02
CA ARG A 163 5.53 13.89 11.80
C ARG A 163 4.22 13.65 12.52
N VAL A 164 3.76 14.55 13.39
CA VAL A 164 2.45 14.41 14.05
C VAL A 164 1.68 15.71 13.84
N SER A 165 0.62 15.64 13.03
CA SER A 165 -0.18 16.81 12.61
C SER A 165 -1.50 16.91 13.39
N GLY A 166 -1.85 15.93 14.22
CA GLY A 166 -3.04 15.99 15.07
C GLY A 166 -3.39 14.64 15.73
N ALA A 167 -4.58 14.57 16.31
CA ALA A 167 -5.09 13.33 16.89
C ALA A 167 -5.42 12.30 15.79
N SER A 168 -5.03 11.04 16.02
CA SER A 168 -5.22 9.92 15.08
C SER A 168 -6.61 9.84 14.43
N PRO A 169 -7.75 10.02 15.14
CA PRO A 169 -9.08 9.91 14.52
C PRO A 169 -9.39 10.95 13.44
N GLN A 170 -8.51 11.91 13.19
CA GLN A 170 -8.65 12.96 12.17
C GLN A 170 -7.46 12.97 11.19
N LYS A 171 -6.66 11.91 11.18
CA LYS A 171 -5.41 11.79 10.44
C LYS A 171 -5.29 10.40 9.85
N VAL A 172 -4.64 10.32 8.70
CA VAL A 172 -4.05 9.09 8.21
C VAL A 172 -2.83 8.80 9.09
N ASP A 173 -2.84 7.70 9.84
CA ASP A 173 -1.65 7.23 10.56
C ASP A 173 -0.83 6.25 9.69
N LEU A 174 0.32 6.73 9.20
CA LEU A 174 1.33 5.93 8.50
C LEU A 174 2.43 5.49 9.46
N LEU A 175 2.64 4.18 9.56
CA LEU A 175 3.76 3.60 10.30
C LEU A 175 4.85 3.12 9.34
N ILE A 176 6.03 3.74 9.45
CA ILE A 176 7.24 3.30 8.76
C ILE A 176 7.96 2.29 9.67
N LEU A 177 8.06 1.05 9.22
CA LEU A 177 8.85 0.01 9.87
C LEU A 177 10.25 -0.08 9.24
N GLY A 178 11.26 -0.40 10.04
CA GLY A 178 12.61 -0.67 9.54
C GLY A 178 12.98 -2.14 9.69
N ASP A 179 13.54 -2.73 8.63
CA ASP A 179 14.10 -4.09 8.65
C ASP A 179 15.55 -4.13 8.13
N GLY A 180 16.37 -5.01 8.71
CA GLY A 180 17.80 -5.13 8.40
C GLY A 180 18.68 -3.99 8.94
N TYR A 181 18.22 -3.25 9.95
CA TYR A 181 19.02 -2.21 10.61
C TYR A 181 19.62 -2.73 11.91
N THR A 182 20.94 -2.76 12.01
CA THR A 182 21.60 -3.08 13.28
C THR A 182 21.38 -1.99 14.32
N ARG A 183 21.72 -2.27 15.59
CA ARG A 183 21.65 -1.27 16.66
C ARG A 183 22.44 0.01 16.35
N ALA A 184 23.57 -0.10 15.65
CA ALA A 184 24.39 1.04 15.23
C ALA A 184 23.74 1.86 14.10
N GLU A 185 22.81 1.27 13.35
CA GLU A 185 22.15 1.86 12.19
C GLU A 185 20.75 2.41 12.50
N LEU A 186 20.24 2.30 13.74
CA LEU A 186 18.91 2.83 14.08
C LEU A 186 18.79 4.33 13.80
N LYS A 187 19.86 5.10 13.99
CA LYS A 187 19.88 6.53 13.61
C LYS A 187 19.83 6.74 12.10
N LYS A 188 20.44 5.84 11.32
CA LYS A 188 20.35 5.83 9.85
C LYS A 188 18.90 5.54 9.42
N PHE A 189 18.24 4.57 10.05
CA PHE A 189 16.81 4.31 9.83
C PHE A 189 15.96 5.55 10.07
N GLU A 190 16.07 6.19 11.24
CA GLU A 190 15.26 7.38 11.57
C GLU A 190 15.46 8.52 10.56
N GLN A 191 16.71 8.76 10.14
CA GLN A 191 17.03 9.77 9.13
C GLN A 191 16.43 9.44 7.77
N THR A 192 16.51 8.17 7.35
CA THR A 192 15.95 7.72 6.07
C THR A 192 14.42 7.74 6.08
N ALA A 193 13.79 7.28 7.16
CA ALA A 193 12.34 7.36 7.35
C ALA A 193 11.85 8.80 7.28
N LYS A 194 12.54 9.74 7.94
CA LYS A 194 12.22 11.16 7.84
C LYS A 194 12.37 11.70 6.41
N ARG A 195 13.48 11.39 5.74
CA ARG A 195 13.76 11.85 4.36
C ARG A 195 12.70 11.36 3.38
N LEU A 196 12.31 10.09 3.46
CA LEU A 196 11.31 9.50 2.56
C LEU A 196 9.90 10.00 2.87
N ALA A 197 9.55 10.15 4.15
CA ALA A 197 8.30 10.80 4.54
C ALA A 197 8.24 12.25 4.05
N ASP A 198 9.32 13.03 4.17
CA ASP A 198 9.39 14.39 3.64
C ASP A 198 9.21 14.39 2.10
N TYR A 199 9.82 13.42 1.39
CA TYR A 199 9.67 13.30 -0.06
C TYR A 199 8.24 12.95 -0.49
N LEU A 200 7.55 12.05 0.24
CA LEU A 200 6.13 11.73 0.01
C LEU A 200 5.29 13.01 -0.06
N PHE A 201 5.51 13.93 0.87
CA PHE A 201 4.81 15.22 0.93
C PHE A 201 5.33 16.28 -0.07
N THR A 202 6.19 15.91 -1.01
CA THR A 202 6.48 16.72 -2.20
C THR A 202 5.64 16.30 -3.41
N VAL A 203 5.05 15.10 -3.38
CA VAL A 203 4.24 14.53 -4.46
C VAL A 203 2.76 14.83 -4.25
N SER A 204 2.08 15.40 -5.24
CA SER A 204 0.64 15.65 -5.18
C SER A 204 -0.16 14.34 -5.37
N PRO A 205 -1.25 14.10 -4.61
CA PRO A 205 -1.93 15.04 -3.71
C PRO A 205 -1.42 15.04 -2.27
N PHE A 206 -0.44 14.19 -1.91
CA PHE A 206 0.10 14.15 -0.53
C PHE A 206 0.65 15.51 -0.09
N LYS A 207 1.28 16.24 -1.01
CA LYS A 207 1.78 17.60 -0.80
C LYS A 207 0.71 18.55 -0.27
N GLU A 208 -0.42 18.65 -0.96
CA GLU A 208 -1.53 19.54 -0.57
C GLU A 208 -2.21 19.05 0.71
N ARG A 209 -2.12 17.75 0.98
CA ARG A 209 -2.82 17.07 2.07
C ARG A 209 -1.90 16.70 3.24
N ALA A 210 -0.68 17.25 3.32
CA ALA A 210 0.32 16.85 4.31
C ALA A 210 -0.12 17.04 5.78
N GLN A 211 -1.08 17.93 6.05
CA GLN A 211 -1.66 18.16 7.39
C GLN A 211 -2.71 17.11 7.80
N ASP A 212 -3.10 16.24 6.87
CA ASP A 212 -4.01 15.13 7.13
C ASP A 212 -3.26 13.86 7.58
N PHE A 213 -1.94 13.91 7.75
CA PHE A 213 -1.12 12.74 8.08
C PHE A 213 -0.41 12.86 9.42
N ASN A 214 -0.36 11.74 10.12
CA ASN A 214 0.63 11.41 11.13
C ASN A 214 1.57 10.34 10.56
N VAL A 215 2.86 10.44 10.86
CA VAL A 215 3.91 9.50 10.45
C VAL A 215 4.73 9.10 11.68
N TRP A 216 4.80 7.80 11.92
CA TRP A 216 5.57 7.18 12.98
C TRP A 216 6.65 6.27 12.39
N GLY A 217 7.77 6.11 13.09
CA GLY A 217 8.85 5.21 12.74
C GLY A 217 9.07 4.16 13.83
N LEU A 218 9.35 2.91 13.48
CA LEU A 218 9.74 1.86 14.43
C LEU A 218 10.65 0.84 13.75
N ALA A 219 11.84 0.62 14.30
CA ALA A 219 12.77 -0.40 13.80
C ALA A 219 13.22 -1.31 14.93
N VAL A 220 13.03 -2.62 14.75
CA VAL A 220 13.57 -3.63 15.66
C VAL A 220 15.00 -3.93 15.20
N PRO A 221 16.02 -3.74 16.05
CA PRO A 221 17.40 -3.93 15.63
C PRO A 221 17.68 -5.38 15.26
N THR A 222 18.46 -5.59 14.20
CA THR A 222 18.99 -6.88 13.76
C THR A 222 20.45 -7.07 14.19
N GLU A 223 20.95 -8.31 14.14
CA GLU A 223 22.37 -8.60 14.37
C GLU A 223 23.23 -8.25 13.14
N GLU A 224 22.68 -8.49 11.94
CA GLU A 224 23.34 -8.23 10.66
C GLU A 224 22.62 -7.12 9.88
N SER A 225 23.38 -6.37 9.07
CA SER A 225 22.85 -5.29 8.23
C SER A 225 22.28 -5.84 6.93
N GLY A 226 21.13 -5.32 6.51
CA GLY A 226 20.40 -5.75 5.32
C GLY A 226 19.49 -6.96 5.55
N VAL A 227 18.57 -7.19 4.61
CA VAL A 227 17.61 -8.30 4.66
C VAL A 227 18.04 -9.47 3.78
N SER A 228 17.34 -10.60 3.93
CA SER A 228 17.60 -11.82 3.17
C SER A 228 17.37 -11.64 1.66
N ARG A 229 18.26 -12.24 0.87
CA ARG A 229 18.19 -12.38 -0.59
C ARG A 229 18.66 -13.78 -1.01
N PRO A 230 17.75 -14.77 -1.02
CA PRO A 230 18.07 -16.15 -1.37
C PRO A 230 18.76 -16.31 -2.73
N SER A 231 18.47 -15.48 -3.73
CA SER A 231 19.09 -15.57 -5.06
C SER A 231 20.61 -15.34 -5.04
N THR A 232 21.13 -14.73 -3.98
CA THR A 232 22.57 -14.45 -3.77
C THR A 232 23.13 -15.17 -2.55
N ASP A 233 22.46 -16.22 -2.06
CA ASP A 233 22.85 -16.99 -0.86
C ASP A 233 22.96 -16.12 0.41
N THR A 234 22.21 -15.01 0.46
CA THR A 234 22.21 -14.07 1.58
C THR A 234 21.01 -14.35 2.49
N HIS A 235 21.27 -14.76 3.72
CA HIS A 235 20.24 -15.17 4.68
C HIS A 235 20.44 -14.47 6.02
N HIS A 236 19.83 -13.29 6.17
CA HIS A 236 19.85 -12.51 7.41
C HIS A 236 18.54 -12.69 8.17
N ALA A 237 18.64 -13.11 9.42
CA ALA A 237 17.48 -13.23 10.29
C ALA A 237 17.04 -11.85 10.81
N SER A 238 15.74 -11.59 10.78
CA SER A 238 15.14 -10.39 11.36
C SER A 238 13.75 -10.69 11.93
N ALA A 239 13.28 -9.80 12.82
CA ALA A 239 11.97 -9.97 13.44
C ALA A 239 10.80 -9.80 12.44
N LEU A 240 10.97 -8.97 11.41
CA LEU A 240 9.97 -8.79 10.35
C LEU A 240 10.09 -9.85 9.26
N ASN A 241 11.26 -10.49 9.11
CA ASN A 241 11.53 -11.52 8.11
C ASN A 241 11.19 -11.07 6.68
N THR A 242 11.50 -9.81 6.36
CA THR A 242 11.38 -9.29 4.99
C THR A 242 12.47 -9.91 4.13
N ARG A 243 12.17 -10.22 2.88
CA ARG A 243 13.17 -10.75 1.95
C ARG A 243 12.88 -10.38 0.51
N TYR A 244 13.93 -10.35 -0.29
CA TYR A 244 13.85 -10.37 -1.76
C TYR A 244 13.38 -11.76 -2.26
N ASP A 245 13.23 -11.88 -3.58
CA ASP A 245 12.92 -13.13 -4.27
C ASP A 245 11.55 -13.70 -3.91
N ILE A 246 10.59 -12.83 -3.59
CA ILE A 246 9.21 -13.25 -3.35
C ILE A 246 8.64 -13.81 -4.66
N PHE A 247 8.08 -15.03 -4.57
CA PHE A 247 7.54 -15.80 -5.70
C PHE A 247 8.53 -16.02 -6.87
N GLY A 248 9.84 -15.97 -6.59
CA GLY A 248 10.89 -16.12 -7.59
C GLY A 248 11.17 -14.83 -8.39
N SER A 249 10.56 -13.70 -8.05
CA SER A 249 10.87 -12.39 -8.65
C SER A 249 12.01 -11.70 -7.89
N GLU A 250 13.17 -11.53 -8.55
CA GLU A 250 14.43 -11.04 -7.97
C GLU A 250 14.29 -9.76 -7.12
N ARG A 251 13.38 -8.86 -7.52
CA ARG A 251 13.24 -7.53 -6.91
C ARG A 251 11.99 -7.40 -6.06
N TYR A 252 11.19 -8.45 -5.96
CA TYR A 252 9.96 -8.39 -5.19
C TYR A 252 10.26 -8.65 -3.71
N VAL A 253 9.98 -7.65 -2.88
CA VAL A 253 10.35 -7.62 -1.47
C VAL A 253 9.09 -7.56 -0.62
N LEU A 254 8.88 -8.57 0.22
CA LEU A 254 7.77 -8.62 1.18
C LEU A 254 8.21 -9.36 2.44
N THR A 255 7.44 -9.23 3.51
CA THR A 255 7.37 -10.24 4.57
C THR A 255 6.20 -11.17 4.31
N THR A 256 6.35 -12.45 4.64
CA THR A 256 5.23 -13.41 4.69
C THR A 256 4.84 -13.77 6.12
N ASP A 257 5.51 -13.17 7.11
CA ASP A 257 5.21 -13.32 8.53
C ASP A 257 4.31 -12.16 9.02
N ASN A 258 3.05 -12.20 8.58
CA ASN A 258 2.06 -11.19 8.96
C ASN A 258 1.87 -11.14 10.50
N ARG A 259 2.02 -12.27 11.20
CA ARG A 259 1.92 -12.29 12.66
C ARG A 259 3.00 -11.43 13.29
N ALA A 260 4.26 -11.64 12.93
CA ALA A 260 5.35 -10.85 13.45
C ALA A 260 5.21 -9.37 13.07
N LEU A 261 4.83 -9.08 11.82
CA LEU A 261 4.51 -7.72 11.36
C LEU A 261 3.52 -7.01 12.28
N ARG A 262 2.37 -7.66 12.57
CA ARG A 262 1.31 -7.07 13.38
C ARG A 262 1.66 -6.99 14.86
N ASP A 263 2.39 -7.98 15.38
CA ASP A 263 2.87 -7.98 16.76
C ASP A 263 3.89 -6.87 17.03
N ILE A 264 4.65 -6.44 16.01
CA ILE A 264 5.54 -5.28 16.06
C ILE A 264 4.74 -3.97 15.89
N ALA A 265 3.88 -3.90 14.86
CA ALA A 265 3.17 -2.68 14.48
C ALA A 265 2.19 -2.16 15.53
N GLN A 266 1.57 -3.05 16.33
CA GLN A 266 0.57 -2.72 17.36
C GLN A 266 1.05 -1.74 18.45
N HIS A 267 2.36 -1.45 18.50
CA HIS A 267 2.97 -0.54 19.47
C HIS A 267 3.05 0.92 19.01
N ALA A 268 2.53 1.25 17.82
CA ALA A 268 2.38 2.63 17.32
C ALA A 268 0.96 2.84 16.74
N PRO A 269 0.41 4.07 16.70
CA PRO A 269 -0.81 4.33 15.94
C PRO A 269 -0.56 4.07 14.45
N TYR A 270 -1.44 3.30 13.81
CA TYR A 270 -1.31 3.01 12.38
C TYR A 270 -2.61 2.54 11.75
N GLU A 271 -2.81 2.94 10.49
CA GLU A 271 -3.78 2.37 9.55
C GLU A 271 -3.06 1.84 8.30
N PHE A 272 -1.91 2.42 7.96
CA PHE A 272 -1.05 2.02 6.85
C PHE A 272 0.36 1.69 7.34
N ILE A 273 1.03 0.75 6.67
CA ILE A 273 2.40 0.33 7.00
C ILE A 273 3.28 0.41 5.76
N GLU A 274 4.48 0.96 5.92
CA GLU A 274 5.52 0.92 4.92
C GLU A 274 6.83 0.43 5.53
N ILE A 275 7.45 -0.60 4.93
CA ILE A 275 8.66 -1.24 5.46
C ILE A 275 9.87 -0.79 4.65
N LEU A 276 10.79 -0.10 5.31
CA LEU A 276 12.09 0.24 4.75
C LEU A 276 13.07 -0.90 5.00
N VAL A 277 13.58 -1.51 3.92
CA VAL A 277 14.65 -2.52 4.02
C VAL A 277 16.01 -1.87 3.83
N ASN A 278 16.97 -2.18 4.71
CA ASN A 278 18.31 -1.61 4.68
C ASN A 278 19.21 -2.22 3.59
N ASN A 279 18.83 -2.07 2.31
CA ASN A 279 19.56 -2.61 1.18
C ASN A 279 19.69 -1.59 0.04
N ASP A 280 20.75 -1.76 -0.77
CA ASP A 280 21.07 -0.88 -1.90
C ASP A 280 20.43 -1.37 -3.21
N THR A 281 20.18 -2.68 -3.33
CA THR A 281 19.57 -3.28 -4.52
C THR A 281 18.14 -2.81 -4.69
N TYR A 282 17.81 -2.28 -5.87
CA TYR A 282 16.44 -1.89 -6.22
C TYR A 282 15.46 -3.05 -5.98
N GLY A 283 14.48 -2.82 -5.11
CA GLY A 283 13.39 -3.75 -4.83
C GLY A 283 12.35 -3.13 -3.90
N GLY A 284 11.14 -3.66 -3.98
CA GLY A 284 9.98 -3.16 -3.29
C GLY A 284 8.77 -4.06 -3.54
N GLY A 285 7.63 -3.64 -3.00
CA GLY A 285 6.34 -4.26 -3.25
C GLY A 285 5.24 -3.54 -2.49
N GLY A 286 4.01 -3.58 -2.98
CA GLY A 286 2.89 -2.93 -2.32
C GLY A 286 1.60 -3.71 -2.51
N ILE A 287 0.95 -4.06 -1.39
CA ILE A 287 -0.34 -4.77 -1.42
C ILE A 287 -1.39 -3.90 -0.73
N TYR A 288 -2.47 -3.63 -1.47
CA TYR A 288 -3.57 -2.77 -1.03
C TYR A 288 -4.13 -3.22 0.33
N GLY A 289 -4.16 -2.31 1.31
CA GLY A 289 -4.69 -2.58 2.66
C GLY A 289 -3.82 -3.50 3.54
N GLN A 290 -2.63 -3.91 3.09
CA GLN A 290 -1.67 -4.68 3.89
C GLN A 290 -0.48 -3.84 4.35
N PHE A 291 0.53 -3.71 3.48
CA PHE A 291 1.74 -2.92 3.66
C PHE A 291 2.43 -2.69 2.30
N SER A 292 3.36 -1.75 2.25
CA SER A 292 4.36 -1.62 1.19
C SER A 292 5.78 -1.86 1.71
N THR A 293 6.74 -2.08 0.81
CA THR A 293 8.16 -2.17 1.11
C THR A 293 8.98 -1.35 0.11
N ALA A 294 10.10 -0.79 0.55
CA ALA A 294 11.04 -0.07 -0.31
C ALA A 294 12.49 -0.26 0.14
N ALA A 295 13.39 -0.51 -0.81
CA ALA A 295 14.83 -0.53 -0.58
C ALA A 295 15.36 0.87 -0.25
N ALA A 296 15.75 1.07 1.01
CA ALA A 296 15.92 2.39 1.62
C ALA A 296 17.19 3.14 1.17
N ASN A 297 18.21 2.40 0.74
CA ASN A 297 19.51 2.96 0.34
C ASN A 297 19.68 3.06 -1.19
N ASN A 298 18.69 2.61 -1.97
CA ASN A 298 18.74 2.68 -3.42
C ASN A 298 18.62 4.13 -3.92
N ASP A 299 19.28 4.46 -5.04
CA ASP A 299 19.19 5.80 -5.66
C ASP A 299 17.76 6.20 -6.02
N TRP A 300 16.88 5.22 -6.27
CA TRP A 300 15.47 5.40 -6.60
C TRP A 300 14.53 5.19 -5.39
N ALA A 301 15.05 5.17 -4.16
CA ALA A 301 14.25 4.96 -2.95
C ALA A 301 13.07 5.94 -2.84
N ASN A 302 13.26 7.20 -3.26
CA ASN A 302 12.19 8.21 -3.30
C ASN A 302 11.01 7.78 -4.18
N TYR A 303 11.31 7.34 -5.40
CA TYR A 303 10.31 6.84 -6.33
C TYR A 303 9.65 5.56 -5.79
N LEU A 304 10.46 4.58 -5.35
CA LEU A 304 9.98 3.31 -4.81
C LEU A 304 9.00 3.53 -3.65
N PHE A 305 9.38 4.35 -2.67
CA PHE A 305 8.53 4.67 -1.53
C PHE A 305 7.14 5.15 -1.97
N VAL A 306 7.08 6.13 -2.88
CA VAL A 306 5.78 6.67 -3.32
C VAL A 306 5.00 5.72 -4.22
N HIS A 307 5.68 4.96 -5.08
CA HIS A 307 5.07 4.01 -6.01
C HIS A 307 4.42 2.84 -5.26
N GLU A 308 5.20 2.21 -4.37
CA GLU A 308 4.74 1.07 -3.59
C GLU A 308 3.66 1.50 -2.59
N PHE A 309 3.79 2.70 -2.01
CA PHE A 309 2.71 3.30 -1.22
C PHE A 309 1.46 3.55 -2.06
N GLY A 310 1.57 3.89 -3.35
CA GLY A 310 0.42 4.01 -4.26
C GLY A 310 -0.43 2.73 -4.33
N HIS A 311 0.21 1.56 -4.45
CA HIS A 311 -0.47 0.27 -4.39
C HIS A 311 -1.12 0.04 -3.03
N HIS A 312 -0.33 0.15 -1.95
CA HIS A 312 -0.79 -0.15 -0.59
C HIS A 312 -1.92 0.79 -0.11
N PHE A 313 -1.78 2.08 -0.39
CA PHE A 313 -2.63 3.16 0.09
C PHE A 313 -3.90 3.32 -0.76
N ALA A 314 -3.74 3.40 -2.08
CA ALA A 314 -4.84 3.76 -2.98
C ALA A 314 -5.35 2.61 -3.84
N GLY A 315 -4.70 1.45 -3.82
CA GLY A 315 -5.11 0.29 -4.63
C GLY A 315 -4.91 0.56 -6.12
N LEU A 316 -3.86 1.31 -6.46
CA LEU A 316 -3.48 1.57 -7.84
C LEU A 316 -2.86 0.30 -8.43
N ALA A 317 -3.18 -0.01 -9.68
CA ALA A 317 -2.46 -1.02 -10.45
C ALA A 317 -1.17 -0.43 -11.01
N ASP A 318 -0.25 -1.31 -11.38
CA ASP A 318 0.84 -0.93 -12.26
C ASP A 318 0.30 -0.59 -13.65
N GLU A 319 0.74 0.57 -14.15
CA GLU A 319 0.43 1.02 -15.50
C GLU A 319 1.47 0.53 -16.50
N TYR A 320 2.62 0.01 -16.05
CA TYR A 320 3.63 -0.56 -16.95
C TYR A 320 3.27 -1.96 -17.43
N TYR A 321 3.84 -2.33 -18.59
CA TYR A 321 3.53 -3.60 -19.23
C TYR A 321 4.73 -4.30 -19.88
N THR A 322 5.92 -3.70 -19.82
CA THR A 322 7.14 -4.22 -20.45
C THR A 322 8.12 -4.83 -19.44
N SER A 323 7.81 -4.76 -18.16
CA SER A 323 8.62 -5.37 -17.10
C SER A 323 8.25 -6.83 -16.89
N PRO A 324 9.21 -7.71 -16.57
CA PRO A 324 8.91 -9.08 -16.18
C PRO A 324 8.17 -9.11 -14.84
N VAL A 325 7.19 -10.00 -14.72
CA VAL A 325 6.38 -10.25 -13.51
C VAL A 325 6.27 -11.75 -13.22
N ALA A 326 5.90 -12.12 -11.99
CA ALA A 326 5.71 -13.51 -11.57
C ALA A 326 4.29 -14.05 -11.87
N TYR A 327 3.36 -13.19 -12.29
CA TYR A 327 1.95 -13.50 -12.44
C TYR A 327 1.60 -13.99 -13.85
N GLN A 328 0.63 -14.90 -13.93
CA GLN A 328 0.05 -15.33 -15.20
C GLN A 328 -0.98 -14.33 -15.72
N ALA A 329 -0.95 -14.07 -17.04
CA ALA A 329 -1.96 -13.24 -17.70
C ALA A 329 -3.34 -13.92 -17.68
N SER A 330 -4.40 -13.12 -17.51
CA SER A 330 -5.77 -13.62 -17.54
C SER A 330 -6.30 -13.68 -18.97
N ALA A 331 -6.61 -14.88 -19.46
CA ALA A 331 -7.14 -15.07 -20.82
C ALA A 331 -8.48 -14.35 -21.06
N GLY A 332 -9.27 -14.12 -20.01
CA GLY A 332 -10.60 -13.52 -20.09
C GLY A 332 -10.63 -11.99 -20.08
N ARG A 333 -9.51 -11.33 -19.74
CA ARG A 333 -9.40 -9.87 -19.58
C ARG A 333 -10.62 -9.21 -18.90
N PRO A 334 -10.96 -9.63 -17.66
CA PRO A 334 -12.04 -8.99 -16.91
C PRO A 334 -11.71 -7.52 -16.66
N GLU A 335 -12.74 -6.70 -16.44
CA GLU A 335 -12.52 -5.31 -16.02
C GLU A 335 -11.76 -5.32 -14.67
N PRO A 336 -10.59 -4.67 -14.54
CA PRO A 336 -9.87 -4.61 -13.28
C PRO A 336 -10.71 -3.87 -12.22
N TRP A 337 -10.45 -4.06 -10.92
CA TRP A 337 -11.13 -3.27 -9.88
C TRP A 337 -10.36 -1.99 -9.57
N GLU A 338 -9.07 -1.95 -9.89
CA GLU A 338 -8.16 -0.83 -9.69
C GLU A 338 -8.61 0.39 -10.49
N PRO A 339 -8.51 1.61 -9.95
CA PRO A 339 -9.13 2.78 -10.55
C PRO A 339 -8.39 3.28 -11.80
N ASN A 340 -7.08 3.02 -11.92
CA ASN A 340 -6.20 3.64 -12.92
C ASN A 340 -5.96 2.80 -14.18
N VAL A 341 -6.52 1.59 -14.26
CA VAL A 341 -6.45 0.71 -15.42
C VAL A 341 -7.83 0.19 -15.82
N THR A 342 -8.05 -0.09 -17.09
CA THR A 342 -9.35 -0.59 -17.61
C THR A 342 -9.12 -1.60 -18.73
N ALA A 343 -10.04 -2.57 -18.88
CA ALA A 343 -10.09 -3.43 -20.07
C ALA A 343 -10.81 -2.74 -21.25
N LEU A 344 -11.43 -1.58 -20.99
CA LEU A 344 -12.10 -0.73 -21.98
C LEU A 344 -13.23 -1.43 -22.76
N HIS A 345 -13.94 -2.37 -22.11
CA HIS A 345 -15.08 -3.07 -22.71
C HIS A 345 -16.20 -2.13 -23.16
N ASP A 346 -16.37 -0.98 -22.48
CA ASP A 346 -17.28 0.10 -22.84
C ASP A 346 -16.57 1.46 -22.82
N PRO A 347 -16.04 1.93 -23.96
CA PRO A 347 -15.35 3.21 -24.05
C PRO A 347 -16.22 4.42 -23.65
N ALA A 348 -17.54 4.34 -23.78
CA ALA A 348 -18.43 5.45 -23.40
C ALA A 348 -18.48 5.65 -21.89
N ASN A 349 -18.24 4.57 -21.13
CA ASN A 349 -18.31 4.51 -19.68
C ASN A 349 -16.96 4.13 -19.03
N VAL A 350 -15.85 4.56 -19.64
CA VAL A 350 -14.50 4.39 -19.03
C VAL A 350 -14.47 4.96 -17.59
N LYS A 351 -13.75 4.31 -16.68
CA LYS A 351 -13.74 4.63 -15.24
C LYS A 351 -13.56 6.11 -14.91
N TRP A 352 -12.67 6.78 -15.64
CA TRP A 352 -12.33 8.20 -15.47
C TRP A 352 -12.99 9.10 -16.52
N ARG A 353 -14.19 8.72 -17.00
CA ARG A 353 -14.92 9.45 -18.05
C ARG A 353 -15.09 10.94 -17.74
N HIS A 354 -15.19 11.32 -16.47
CA HIS A 354 -15.34 12.70 -16.03
C HIS A 354 -14.07 13.56 -16.25
N PHE A 355 -12.90 12.95 -16.42
CA PHE A 355 -11.67 13.65 -16.84
C PHE A 355 -11.49 13.72 -18.37
N VAL A 356 -12.18 12.85 -19.13
CA VAL A 356 -12.04 12.78 -20.59
C VAL A 356 -12.76 13.94 -21.27
N LYS A 357 -12.00 14.77 -21.98
CA LYS A 357 -12.54 15.90 -22.76
C LYS A 357 -13.37 15.41 -23.96
N PRO A 358 -14.45 16.11 -24.34
CA PRO A 358 -15.18 15.82 -25.57
C PRO A 358 -14.25 15.77 -26.79
N GLY A 359 -14.38 14.73 -27.60
CA GLY A 359 -13.56 14.53 -28.80
C GLY A 359 -12.20 13.86 -28.57
N THR A 360 -11.81 13.55 -27.32
CA THR A 360 -10.66 12.67 -27.08
C THR A 360 -10.95 11.26 -27.62
N PRO A 361 -10.13 10.71 -28.52
CA PRO A 361 -10.33 9.35 -29.01
C PRO A 361 -10.11 8.32 -27.90
N LEU A 362 -10.96 7.29 -27.85
CA LEU A 362 -10.85 6.13 -26.95
C LEU A 362 -10.95 4.85 -27.79
N PRO A 363 -9.86 4.08 -27.94
CA PRO A 363 -8.53 4.26 -27.33
C PRO A 363 -7.78 5.49 -27.87
N THR A 364 -6.91 6.06 -27.04
CA THR A 364 -6.17 7.29 -27.35
C THR A 364 -4.82 6.96 -28.01
N PRO A 365 -4.54 7.47 -29.22
CA PRO A 365 -3.26 7.24 -29.90
C PRO A 365 -2.08 7.80 -29.09
N TRP A 366 -0.98 7.05 -29.07
CA TRP A 366 0.31 7.43 -28.48
C TRP A 366 1.46 6.70 -29.21
N PRO A 367 2.73 7.13 -29.09
CA PRO A 367 3.86 6.56 -29.83
C PRO A 367 4.30 5.20 -29.27
N LYS A 368 3.38 4.24 -29.26
CA LYS A 368 3.54 2.90 -28.67
C LYS A 368 4.64 2.09 -29.34
N ASP A 369 4.67 2.04 -30.67
CA ASP A 369 5.63 1.22 -31.40
C ASP A 369 7.08 1.68 -31.14
N GLU A 370 7.30 3.00 -31.09
CA GLU A 370 8.58 3.60 -30.75
C GLU A 370 8.97 3.29 -29.30
N TYR A 371 8.03 3.43 -28.37
CA TYR A 371 8.25 3.08 -26.95
C TYR A 371 8.61 1.61 -26.78
N GLU A 372 7.88 0.69 -27.42
CA GLU A 372 8.14 -0.75 -27.32
C GLU A 372 9.48 -1.14 -27.97
N ALA A 373 9.86 -0.49 -29.06
CA ALA A 373 11.17 -0.68 -29.67
C ALA A 373 12.30 -0.28 -28.71
N HIS A 374 12.20 0.89 -28.08
CA HIS A 374 13.16 1.31 -27.06
C HIS A 374 13.17 0.38 -25.85
N SER A 375 11.99 0.01 -25.35
CA SER A 375 11.85 -0.85 -24.17
C SER A 375 12.49 -2.22 -24.37
N ARG A 376 12.38 -2.83 -25.56
CA ARG A 376 13.07 -4.09 -25.89
C ARG A 376 14.60 -3.95 -25.79
N GLU A 377 15.17 -2.87 -26.30
CA GLU A 377 16.62 -2.63 -26.20
C GLU A 377 17.05 -2.34 -24.76
N TYR A 378 16.27 -1.51 -24.04
CA TYR A 378 16.48 -1.24 -22.62
C TYR A 378 16.49 -2.52 -21.78
N GLN A 379 15.51 -3.42 -21.96
CA GLN A 379 15.43 -4.66 -21.19
C GLN A 379 16.60 -5.60 -21.48
N LYS A 380 17.13 -5.64 -22.72
CA LYS A 380 18.35 -6.40 -23.04
C LYS A 380 19.56 -5.89 -22.27
N VAL A 381 19.79 -4.56 -22.29
CA VAL A 381 20.90 -3.94 -21.55
C VAL A 381 20.75 -4.21 -20.06
N ARG A 382 19.55 -4.03 -19.52
CA ARG A 382 19.22 -4.30 -18.12
C ARG A 382 19.51 -5.75 -17.72
N ALA A 383 19.05 -6.72 -18.51
CA ALA A 383 19.29 -8.14 -18.26
C ALA A 383 20.79 -8.47 -18.28
N GLN A 384 21.55 -7.87 -19.19
CA GLN A 384 22.99 -8.07 -19.29
C GLN A 384 23.72 -7.48 -18.07
N LEU A 385 23.40 -6.25 -17.65
CA LEU A 385 23.99 -5.65 -16.45
C LEU A 385 23.76 -6.50 -15.20
N ARG A 386 22.57 -7.11 -15.08
CA ARG A 386 22.24 -8.02 -13.96
C ARG A 386 23.01 -9.32 -14.05
N LYS A 387 23.06 -9.95 -15.23
CA LYS A 387 23.84 -11.17 -15.47
C LYS A 387 25.32 -11.00 -15.15
N ASP A 388 25.87 -9.83 -15.46
CA ASP A 388 27.28 -9.50 -15.22
C ASP A 388 27.54 -8.98 -13.80
N ASN A 389 26.51 -8.96 -12.93
CA ASN A 389 26.57 -8.47 -11.56
C ASN A 389 27.21 -7.07 -11.45
N ARG A 390 26.81 -6.16 -12.36
CA ARG A 390 27.36 -4.81 -12.42
C ARG A 390 26.91 -3.96 -11.23
N PRO A 391 27.71 -2.97 -10.81
CA PRO A 391 27.35 -2.06 -9.72
C PRO A 391 25.97 -1.40 -9.92
N GLU A 392 25.21 -1.21 -8.84
CA GLU A 392 23.87 -0.61 -8.90
C GLU A 392 23.89 0.82 -9.49
N ALA A 393 24.99 1.56 -9.37
CA ALA A 393 25.12 2.88 -10.00
C ALA A 393 24.98 2.83 -11.55
N GLU A 394 25.40 1.75 -12.19
CA GLU A 394 25.21 1.56 -13.64
C GLU A 394 23.75 1.28 -13.98
N MET A 395 23.06 0.50 -13.13
CA MET A 395 21.62 0.25 -13.23
C MET A 395 20.82 1.55 -13.02
N SER A 396 21.19 2.35 -12.02
CA SER A 396 20.58 3.65 -11.74
C SER A 396 20.73 4.61 -12.93
N LYS A 397 21.92 4.65 -13.54
CA LYS A 397 22.15 5.43 -14.76
C LYS A 397 21.25 4.96 -15.91
N LEU A 398 21.13 3.65 -16.14
CA LEU A 398 20.25 3.11 -17.17
C LEU A 398 18.78 3.54 -16.95
N PHE A 399 18.32 3.54 -15.70
CA PHE A 399 16.95 4.00 -15.36
C PHE A 399 16.76 5.50 -15.63
N ALA A 400 17.77 6.32 -15.35
CA ALA A 400 17.72 7.76 -15.60
C ALA A 400 17.71 8.06 -17.10
N ASP A 401 18.52 7.35 -17.88
CA ASP A 401 18.60 7.50 -19.33
C ASP A 401 17.26 7.08 -20.01
N ASP A 402 16.64 5.99 -19.54
CA ASP A 402 15.31 5.51 -19.97
C ASP A 402 14.20 6.54 -19.66
N LEU A 403 14.16 7.07 -18.43
CA LEU A 403 13.21 8.12 -18.05
C LEU A 403 13.37 9.38 -18.90
N ALA A 404 14.61 9.81 -19.15
CA ALA A 404 14.88 10.97 -19.99
C ALA A 404 14.47 10.73 -21.45
N TRP A 405 14.64 9.51 -21.96
CA TRP A 405 14.24 9.15 -23.31
C TRP A 405 12.71 9.11 -23.45
N THR A 406 12.01 8.42 -22.55
CA THR A 406 10.55 8.32 -22.55
C THR A 406 9.88 9.68 -22.37
N GLY A 407 10.42 10.56 -21.51
CA GLY A 407 9.94 11.95 -21.40
C GLY A 407 10.07 12.74 -22.70
N ARG A 408 11.16 12.57 -23.47
CA ARG A 408 11.31 13.21 -24.79
C ARG A 408 10.37 12.65 -25.84
N LEU A 409 10.07 11.35 -25.78
CA LEU A 409 9.10 10.72 -26.66
C LEU A 409 7.68 11.28 -26.40
N PHE A 410 7.23 11.22 -25.14
CA PHE A 410 5.86 11.59 -24.78
C PHE A 410 5.59 13.09 -24.87
N SER A 411 6.58 13.94 -24.59
CA SER A 411 6.41 15.40 -24.75
C SER A 411 6.10 15.85 -26.18
N LYS A 412 6.42 15.02 -27.19
CA LYS A 412 6.10 15.29 -28.61
C LYS A 412 4.87 14.54 -29.10
N ALA A 413 4.31 13.65 -28.28
CA ALA A 413 3.20 12.81 -28.67
C ALA A 413 1.90 13.62 -28.82
N PRO A 414 1.01 13.21 -29.74
CA PRO A 414 -0.37 13.69 -29.69
C PRO A 414 -0.96 13.30 -28.32
N HIS A 415 -1.84 14.14 -27.78
CA HIS A 415 -2.52 13.87 -26.51
C HIS A 415 -1.60 13.70 -25.28
N ALA A 416 -0.36 14.23 -25.30
CA ALA A 416 0.62 14.12 -24.21
C ALA A 416 0.08 14.51 -22.82
N HIS A 417 -0.82 15.51 -22.77
CA HIS A 417 -1.45 16.01 -21.54
C HIS A 417 -2.95 15.66 -21.44
N ALA A 418 -3.46 14.81 -22.33
CA ALA A 418 -4.86 14.41 -22.28
C ALA A 418 -5.04 13.28 -21.26
N VAL A 419 -6.20 13.29 -20.59
CA VAL A 419 -6.72 12.09 -19.94
C VAL A 419 -7.54 11.33 -20.99
N GLY A 420 -7.17 10.09 -21.24
CA GLY A 420 -7.66 9.24 -22.33
C GLY A 420 -7.58 7.76 -21.95
N ALA A 421 -7.47 6.86 -22.93
CA ALA A 421 -7.25 5.43 -22.69
C ALA A 421 -6.07 4.95 -23.55
N PHE A 422 -4.88 4.94 -22.97
CA PHE A 422 -3.62 4.61 -23.65
C PHE A 422 -3.34 3.11 -23.50
N GLU A 423 -3.34 2.38 -24.61
CA GLU A 423 -3.21 0.92 -24.58
C GLU A 423 -1.83 0.47 -24.11
N GLY A 424 -1.78 -0.52 -23.22
CA GLY A 424 -0.59 -1.02 -22.56
C GLY A 424 -0.62 -0.62 -21.09
N ALA A 425 -1.00 -1.57 -20.23
CA ALA A 425 -1.11 -1.41 -18.78
C ALA A 425 -1.24 -2.78 -18.10
N ASN A 426 -1.13 -2.81 -16.77
CA ASN A 426 -1.40 -4.01 -15.96
C ASN A 426 -0.66 -5.25 -16.48
N TYR A 427 0.63 -5.07 -16.78
CA TYR A 427 1.53 -6.12 -17.29
C TYR A 427 1.21 -6.66 -18.69
N GLU A 428 0.15 -6.19 -19.36
CA GLU A 428 -0.20 -6.63 -20.72
C GLU A 428 -0.03 -5.50 -21.75
N ALA A 429 0.70 -5.82 -22.82
CA ALA A 429 0.89 -4.88 -23.93
C ALA A 429 -0.39 -4.56 -24.69
N LYS A 430 -1.44 -5.39 -24.61
CA LYS A 430 -2.69 -5.19 -25.35
C LYS A 430 -3.89 -5.53 -24.47
N GLY A 431 -5.01 -4.86 -24.72
CA GLY A 431 -6.29 -5.15 -24.05
C GLY A 431 -6.51 -4.45 -22.70
N TYR A 432 -5.46 -3.96 -22.04
CA TYR A 432 -5.59 -3.03 -20.92
C TYR A 432 -5.08 -1.63 -21.28
N TYR A 433 -5.66 -0.63 -20.62
CA TYR A 433 -5.42 0.78 -20.91
C TYR A 433 -5.20 1.54 -19.60
N ARG A 434 -4.29 2.52 -19.64
CA ARG A 434 -4.05 3.50 -18.57
C ARG A 434 -4.59 4.88 -18.94
N SER A 435 -4.77 5.74 -17.95
CA SER A 435 -5.45 7.02 -18.13
C SER A 435 -4.61 8.13 -18.78
N GLN A 436 -3.28 8.10 -18.63
CA GLN A 436 -2.35 9.09 -19.17
C GLN A 436 -1.06 8.44 -19.69
N GLN A 437 -0.34 9.12 -20.58
CA GLN A 437 0.92 8.57 -21.14
C GLN A 437 2.02 8.41 -20.09
N GLN A 438 2.05 9.30 -19.09
CA GLN A 438 2.99 9.29 -17.98
C GLN A 438 2.25 9.28 -16.64
N CYS A 439 2.77 8.49 -15.72
CA CYS A 439 2.33 8.39 -14.33
C CYS A 439 3.47 7.76 -13.54
N LEU A 440 3.56 8.10 -12.25
CA LEU A 440 4.41 7.41 -11.27
C LEU A 440 4.12 5.89 -11.18
N MET A 441 2.93 5.43 -11.58
CA MET A 441 2.58 4.00 -11.68
C MET A 441 3.00 3.35 -13.00
N PHE A 442 3.48 4.14 -13.98
CA PHE A 442 3.88 3.67 -15.31
C PHE A 442 5.39 3.68 -15.49
N ASP A 443 6.02 4.81 -15.20
CA ASP A 443 7.45 5.01 -15.33
C ASP A 443 7.97 5.69 -14.07
N ARG A 444 9.28 5.92 -14.02
CA ARG A 444 9.92 6.58 -12.87
C ARG A 444 9.68 8.09 -12.84
N SER A 445 8.57 8.56 -13.40
CA SER A 445 8.16 9.96 -13.27
C SER A 445 7.75 10.27 -11.83
N GLU A 446 7.91 11.54 -11.47
CA GLU A 446 7.75 12.00 -10.08
C GLU A 446 6.30 12.45 -9.76
N ALA A 447 5.33 12.12 -10.61
CA ALA A 447 3.95 12.58 -10.46
C ALA A 447 2.90 11.52 -10.81
N PHE A 448 1.87 11.41 -9.99
CA PHE A 448 0.68 10.64 -10.33
C PHE A 448 -0.08 11.28 -11.49
N CYS A 449 -0.67 10.46 -12.36
CA CYS A 449 -1.69 10.90 -13.31
C CYS A 449 -2.94 11.38 -12.54
N ALA A 450 -3.83 12.10 -13.21
CA ALA A 450 -5.04 12.68 -12.62
C ALA A 450 -5.92 11.64 -11.93
N VAL A 451 -6.04 10.44 -12.52
CA VAL A 451 -6.84 9.33 -11.97
C VAL A 451 -6.20 8.75 -10.72
N CYS A 452 -4.88 8.53 -10.73
CA CYS A 452 -4.14 8.10 -9.55
C CYS A 452 -4.21 9.16 -8.44
N ALA A 453 -4.06 10.45 -8.77
CA ALA A 453 -4.16 11.54 -7.82
C ALA A 453 -5.57 11.65 -7.21
N GLU A 454 -6.64 11.48 -8.00
CA GLU A 454 -8.00 11.39 -7.49
C GLU A 454 -8.15 10.20 -6.53
N ALA A 455 -7.67 9.03 -6.94
CA ALA A 455 -7.80 7.81 -6.15
C ALA A 455 -7.07 7.91 -4.79
N VAL A 456 -5.86 8.50 -4.77
CA VAL A 456 -5.13 8.82 -3.54
C VAL A 456 -5.93 9.82 -2.69
N GLY A 457 -6.47 10.89 -3.30
CA GLY A 457 -7.29 11.87 -2.59
C GLY A 457 -8.54 11.26 -1.92
N GLN A 458 -9.21 10.34 -2.62
CA GLN A 458 -10.35 9.59 -2.07
C GLN A 458 -9.95 8.72 -0.87
N THR A 459 -8.78 8.07 -0.89
CA THR A 459 -8.27 7.35 0.28
C THR A 459 -7.99 8.31 1.43
N ILE A 460 -7.32 9.44 1.18
CA ILE A 460 -7.05 10.43 2.25
C ILE A 460 -8.37 10.86 2.89
N ASP A 461 -9.40 11.13 2.09
CA ASP A 461 -10.72 11.50 2.59
C ASP A 461 -11.38 10.39 3.41
N LEU A 462 -11.26 9.12 3.01
CA LEU A 462 -11.78 7.97 3.76
C LEU A 462 -11.20 7.86 5.17
N TYR A 463 -9.94 8.29 5.37
CA TYR A 463 -9.22 8.10 6.63
C TYR A 463 -9.04 9.40 7.45
N SER A 464 -9.26 10.57 6.87
CA SER A 464 -9.03 11.87 7.56
C SER A 464 -10.25 12.79 7.61
N ARG A 465 -11.37 12.40 7.00
CA ARG A 465 -12.61 13.19 6.98
C ARG A 465 -13.78 12.40 7.58
N PRO A 466 -14.71 13.09 8.27
CA PRO A 466 -15.98 12.49 8.64
C PRO A 466 -16.75 12.00 7.42
N ALA A 467 -17.66 11.04 7.61
CA ALA A 467 -18.56 10.62 6.54
C ALA A 467 -19.32 11.82 5.95
N ARG A 468 -19.33 11.94 4.62
CA ARG A 468 -20.15 12.94 3.94
C ARG A 468 -21.61 12.66 4.28
N LYS A 469 -22.30 13.65 4.84
CA LYS A 469 -23.72 13.58 5.19
C LYS A 469 -24.60 13.57 3.96
#